data_AF-A0A800F037-F1
#
_entry.id   AF-A0A800F037-F1
#
_cell.length_a   1.000
_cell.length_b   1.000
_cell.length_c   1.000
_cell.angle_alpha   90.00
_cell.angle_beta   90.00
_cell.angle_gamma   90.00
#
_symmetry.space_group_name_H-M   'P 1'
#
loop_
_entity.id
_entity.type
_entity.pdbx_description
1 polymer ?
#
loop_
_entity_poly.entity_id
_entity_poly.type
_entity_poly.pdbx_seq_one_letter_code
_entity_poly.pdbx_strand_id
1 'polypeptide(L)'
;MIQNMFIHGNIGLFSTVAFVYISYAGVTKIAAIAEEIKNPSRNIPLAIIISLVTITIVYVSVTYVLVGNLPVEDIKTDIKPIFTLVHFLGGEYFGYAAALLGVITLISMANSGVLASSRFPFAMARDKLMPEFMSRVHPNYLTPTATIILTCSIMALVILFLDVEKIAKLASAFTVMMFISANACVIILRETSVQWYTPTYRAPLYPFIQIFGILSGFALLVFLGLFPFIAILVITGIGIIIYSFYGIKTTRTGVLRRYGHRPALYLIYKQQKNYTRLKAAFERKNQASLETKLVSDAGVVIPLFGNEKSPDMLIEIGTAINEKAKIQAVNITEVPDQTYLDAVMEENPKITALKRK
;
A
#
# COMPACT_ATOMS: atom_id res chain seq x y z
N MET A 1 -2.04 14.68 40.10
CA MET A 1 -1.95 14.86 38.63
C MET A 1 -1.73 13.54 37.89
N ILE A 2 -0.73 12.71 38.23
CA ILE A 2 -0.46 11.41 37.56
C ILE A 2 -1.49 10.32 37.89
N GLN A 3 -2.13 10.38 39.08
CA GLN A 3 -3.16 9.41 39.50
C GLN A 3 -4.40 9.34 38.57
N ASN A 4 -4.66 10.39 37.78
CA ASN A 4 -5.78 10.46 36.84
C ASN A 4 -5.44 9.96 35.42
N MET A 5 -4.22 9.47 35.16
CA MET A 5 -3.82 9.07 33.79
C MET A 5 -4.34 7.68 33.37
N PHE A 6 -4.66 6.80 34.33
CA PHE A 6 -5.10 5.42 34.08
C PHE A 6 -6.48 5.12 34.67
N ILE A 7 -7.47 5.98 34.42
CA ILE A 7 -8.84 5.85 34.95
C ILE A 7 -9.44 4.46 34.62
N HIS A 8 -9.09 3.90 33.46
CA HIS A 8 -9.55 2.58 32.99
C HIS A 8 -8.41 1.54 32.88
N GLY A 9 -7.29 1.75 33.59
CA GLY A 9 -6.13 0.86 33.55
C GLY A 9 -5.47 0.73 32.18
N ASN A 10 -4.69 -0.33 31.99
CA ASN A 10 -3.92 -0.56 30.76
C ASN A 10 -4.82 -0.80 29.54
N ILE A 11 -6.00 -1.40 29.72
CA ILE A 11 -6.95 -1.67 28.62
C ILE A 11 -7.47 -0.34 28.04
N GLY A 12 -7.82 0.61 28.91
CA GLY A 12 -8.23 1.96 28.49
C GLY A 12 -7.14 2.65 27.67
N LEU A 13 -5.89 2.58 28.13
CA LEU A 13 -4.74 3.14 27.39
C LEU A 13 -4.65 2.57 25.97
N PHE A 14 -4.65 1.24 25.81
CA PHE A 14 -4.52 0.63 24.48
C PHE A 14 -5.70 0.96 23.56
N SER A 15 -6.93 1.03 24.10
CA SER A 15 -8.09 1.44 23.32
C SER A 15 -8.00 2.90 22.87
N THR A 16 -7.56 3.80 23.75
CA THR A 16 -7.31 5.20 23.38
C THR A 16 -6.21 5.33 22.32
N VAL A 17 -5.10 4.59 22.45
CA VAL A 17 -4.02 4.57 21.45
C VAL A 17 -4.56 4.12 20.08
N ALA A 18 -5.37 3.06 20.04
CA ALA A 18 -5.98 2.57 18.82
C ALA A 18 -6.97 3.57 18.22
N PHE A 19 -7.72 4.29 19.07
CA PHE A 19 -8.66 5.33 18.64
C PHE A 19 -7.96 6.54 18.02
N VAL A 20 -6.96 7.11 18.70
CA VAL A 20 -6.24 8.32 18.24
C VAL A 20 -5.24 8.06 17.12
N TYR A 21 -5.09 6.79 16.68
CA TYR A 21 -4.17 6.41 15.61
C TYR A 21 -4.39 7.21 14.32
N ILE A 22 -5.64 7.51 13.98
CA ILE A 22 -6.00 8.31 12.79
C ILE A 22 -5.32 9.68 12.76
N SER A 23 -5.04 10.29 13.92
CA SER A 23 -4.34 11.58 14.00
C SER A 23 -2.93 11.54 13.39
N TYR A 24 -2.33 10.35 13.29
CA TYR A 24 -0.99 10.13 12.70
C TYR A 24 -1.03 9.64 11.24
N ALA A 25 -2.22 9.44 10.65
CA ALA A 25 -2.36 8.87 9.30
C ALA A 25 -1.77 9.75 8.18
N GLY A 26 -1.53 11.03 8.44
CA GLY A 26 -1.06 12.01 7.45
C GLY A 26 0.33 11.72 6.85
N VAL A 27 1.14 10.87 7.48
CA VAL A 27 2.51 10.56 7.03
C VAL A 27 2.60 9.96 5.63
N THR A 28 1.51 9.33 5.15
CA THR A 28 1.47 8.70 3.81
C THR A 28 1.41 9.71 2.67
N LYS A 29 0.98 10.95 2.95
CA LYS A 29 0.85 12.00 1.92
C LYS A 29 2.20 12.36 1.29
N ILE A 30 3.29 12.31 2.06
CA ILE A 30 4.64 12.59 1.57
C ILE A 30 5.05 11.58 0.48
N ALA A 31 4.62 10.33 0.59
CA ALA A 31 4.93 9.31 -0.40
C ALA A 31 4.24 9.56 -1.75
N ALA A 32 3.09 10.25 -1.77
CA ALA A 32 2.36 10.55 -3.00
C ALA A 32 3.06 11.59 -3.89
N ILE A 33 3.91 12.44 -3.31
CA ILE A 33 4.69 13.47 -4.01
C ILE A 33 6.18 13.13 -4.06
N ALA A 34 6.52 11.84 -3.92
CA ALA A 34 7.90 11.38 -3.86
C ALA A 34 8.72 11.78 -5.11
N GLU A 35 8.09 11.90 -6.27
CA GLU A 35 8.72 12.28 -7.54
C GLU A 35 9.15 13.76 -7.58
N GLU A 36 8.55 14.62 -6.77
CA GLU A 36 8.86 16.06 -6.70
C GLU A 36 9.93 16.37 -5.63
N ILE A 37 10.31 15.37 -4.82
CA ILE A 37 11.25 15.54 -3.71
C ILE A 37 12.68 15.35 -4.21
N LYS A 38 13.53 16.35 -3.99
CA LYS A 38 14.99 16.22 -4.19
C LYS A 38 15.54 15.14 -3.27
N ASN A 39 16.32 14.19 -3.78
CA ASN A 39 16.92 13.08 -3.01
C ASN A 39 15.89 12.30 -2.14
N PRO A 40 14.87 11.68 -2.75
CA PRO A 40 13.75 11.08 -2.03
C PRO A 40 14.19 9.96 -1.08
N SER A 41 15.23 9.21 -1.43
CA SER A 41 15.77 8.09 -0.63
C SER A 41 16.26 8.49 0.76
N ARG A 42 16.67 9.75 0.94
CA ARG A 42 17.09 10.30 2.24
C ARG A 42 16.04 11.22 2.84
N ASN A 43 15.42 12.06 2.02
CA ASN A 43 14.53 13.11 2.50
C ASN A 43 13.16 12.59 2.92
N ILE A 44 12.61 11.57 2.25
CA ILE A 44 11.30 10.99 2.64
C ILE A 44 11.38 10.33 4.03
N PRO A 45 12.33 9.41 4.31
CA PRO A 45 12.43 8.80 5.64
C PRO A 45 12.66 9.83 6.75
N LEU A 46 13.55 10.82 6.53
CA LEU A 46 13.82 11.87 7.50
C LEU A 46 12.59 12.74 7.75
N ALA A 47 11.88 13.17 6.71
CA ALA A 47 10.68 13.98 6.84
C ALA A 47 9.57 13.24 7.62
N ILE A 48 9.38 11.95 7.37
CA ILE A 48 8.41 11.13 8.11
C ILE A 48 8.77 11.08 9.61
N ILE A 49 10.04 10.80 9.96
CA ILE A 49 10.45 10.73 11.37
C ILE A 49 10.34 12.10 12.06
N ILE A 50 10.84 13.17 11.43
CA ILE A 50 10.81 14.52 11.99
C ILE A 50 9.35 14.98 12.18
N SER A 51 8.48 14.76 11.20
CA SER A 51 7.07 15.12 11.31
C SER A 51 6.35 14.36 12.42
N LEU A 52 6.62 13.05 12.57
CA LEU A 52 6.06 12.25 13.65
C LEU A 52 6.51 12.74 15.02
N VAL A 53 7.81 12.98 15.23
CA VAL A 53 8.32 13.50 16.50
C VAL A 53 7.73 14.87 16.82
N THR A 54 7.70 15.76 15.83
CA THR A 54 7.16 17.11 15.99
C THR A 54 5.68 17.08 16.37
N ILE A 55 4.85 16.32 15.64
CA ILE A 55 3.42 16.26 15.93
C ILE A 55 3.12 15.56 17.26
N THR A 56 3.91 14.55 17.64
CA THR A 56 3.80 13.92 18.96
C THR A 56 4.07 14.93 20.08
N ILE A 57 5.11 15.76 19.97
CA ILE A 57 5.40 16.82 20.96
C ILE A 57 4.21 17.78 21.06
N VAL A 58 3.65 18.21 19.93
CA VAL A 58 2.49 19.11 19.90
C VAL A 58 1.28 18.45 20.57
N TYR A 59 0.93 17.22 20.20
CA TYR A 59 -0.21 16.51 20.78
C TYR A 59 -0.07 16.28 22.29
N VAL A 60 1.10 15.81 22.75
CA VAL A 60 1.36 15.61 24.17
C VAL A 60 1.28 16.94 24.92
N SER A 61 1.84 18.02 24.37
CA SER A 61 1.80 19.35 25.00
C SER A 61 0.37 19.88 25.11
N VAL A 62 -0.41 19.80 24.03
CA VAL A 62 -1.81 20.28 24.02
C VAL A 62 -2.67 19.45 24.98
N THR A 63 -2.56 18.12 24.96
CA THR A 63 -3.28 17.25 25.88
C THR A 63 -2.88 17.49 27.34
N TYR A 64 -1.58 17.71 27.61
CA TYR A 64 -1.08 18.02 28.94
C TYR A 64 -1.65 19.34 29.47
N VAL A 65 -1.66 20.40 28.66
CA VAL A 65 -2.25 21.69 29.03
C VAL A 65 -3.76 21.57 29.22
N LEU A 66 -4.46 20.81 28.36
CA LEU A 66 -5.90 20.60 28.45
C LEU A 66 -6.30 19.93 29.77
N VAL A 67 -5.73 18.75 30.04
CA VAL A 67 -6.03 17.96 31.25
C VAL A 67 -5.48 18.63 32.51
N GLY A 68 -4.45 19.47 32.38
CA GLY A 68 -3.86 20.20 33.50
C GLY A 68 -4.67 21.42 33.96
N ASN A 69 -5.51 21.99 33.11
CA ASN A 69 -6.27 23.22 33.42
C ASN A 69 -7.77 22.98 33.59
N LEU A 70 -8.34 21.95 32.98
CA LEU A 70 -9.78 21.69 33.04
C LEU A 70 -10.07 20.37 33.78
N PRO A 71 -11.11 20.32 34.64
CA PRO A 71 -11.59 19.08 35.23
C PRO A 71 -11.94 18.03 34.16
N VAL A 72 -11.60 16.76 34.41
CA VAL A 72 -11.82 15.67 33.43
C VAL A 72 -13.32 15.48 33.16
N GLU A 73 -14.15 15.75 34.16
CA GLU A 73 -15.60 15.66 34.15
C GLU A 73 -16.21 16.64 33.14
N ASP A 74 -15.66 17.86 33.05
CA ASP A 74 -16.10 18.88 32.10
C ASP A 74 -15.61 18.55 30.68
N ILE A 75 -14.39 18.00 30.54
CA ILE A 75 -13.83 17.59 29.24
C ILE A 75 -14.60 16.42 28.63
N LYS A 76 -15.07 15.46 29.44
CA LYS A 76 -15.74 14.23 28.96
C LYS A 76 -16.95 14.49 28.06
N THR A 77 -17.70 15.54 28.33
CA THR A 77 -18.91 15.91 27.56
C THR A 77 -18.69 17.05 26.58
N ASP A 78 -17.49 17.63 26.56
CA ASP A 78 -17.20 18.79 25.74
C ASP A 78 -16.84 18.41 24.30
N ILE A 79 -17.69 18.85 23.36
CA ILE A 79 -17.49 18.67 21.93
C ILE A 79 -16.49 19.68 21.32
N LYS A 80 -16.06 20.69 22.08
CA LYS A 80 -15.15 21.76 21.65
C LYS A 80 -14.01 22.03 22.65
N PRO A 81 -13.22 21.01 23.02
CA PRO A 81 -12.24 21.11 24.13
C PRO A 81 -11.15 22.16 23.92
N ILE A 82 -10.72 22.39 22.67
CA ILE A 82 -9.71 23.42 22.37
C ILE A 82 -10.29 24.82 22.54
N PHE A 83 -11.54 25.06 22.13
CA PHE A 83 -12.21 26.33 22.38
C PHE A 83 -12.33 26.58 23.88
N THR A 84 -12.82 25.60 24.63
CA THR A 84 -13.04 25.71 26.07
C THR A 84 -11.75 26.00 26.83
N LEU A 85 -10.66 25.33 26.46
CA LEU A 85 -9.34 25.59 27.02
C LEU A 85 -8.87 27.02 26.76
N VAL A 86 -8.92 27.48 25.51
CA VAL A 86 -8.42 28.80 25.13
C VAL A 86 -9.32 29.90 25.72
N HIS A 87 -10.63 29.66 25.77
CA HIS A 87 -11.58 30.53 26.44
C HIS A 87 -11.28 30.66 27.94
N PHE A 88 -11.00 29.54 28.61
CA PHE A 88 -10.66 29.52 30.03
C PHE A 88 -9.34 30.27 30.32
N LEU A 89 -8.32 30.11 29.47
CA LEU A 89 -6.99 30.72 29.69
C LEU A 89 -6.89 32.18 29.21
N GLY A 90 -7.54 32.52 28.10
CA GLY A 90 -7.37 33.79 27.41
C GLY A 90 -8.64 34.64 27.31
N GLY A 91 -9.80 34.13 27.70
CA GLY A 91 -11.09 34.81 27.57
C GLY A 91 -11.78 34.64 26.21
N GLU A 92 -12.95 35.26 26.06
CA GLU A 92 -13.87 35.05 24.93
C GLU A 92 -13.26 35.29 23.56
N TYR A 93 -12.53 36.40 23.37
CA TYR A 93 -11.94 36.76 22.09
C TYR A 93 -10.93 35.72 21.60
N PHE A 94 -10.09 35.19 22.49
CA PHE A 94 -9.13 34.15 22.14
C PHE A 94 -9.82 32.82 21.86
N GLY A 95 -10.87 32.49 22.62
CA GLY A 95 -11.72 31.33 22.35
C GLY A 95 -12.29 31.37 20.92
N TYR A 96 -12.94 32.47 20.55
CA TYR A 96 -13.51 32.63 19.20
C TYR A 96 -12.45 32.61 18.10
N ALA A 97 -11.28 33.22 18.33
CA ALA A 97 -10.17 33.15 17.38
C ALA A 97 -9.70 31.69 17.15
N ALA A 98 -9.56 30.90 18.22
CA ALA A 98 -9.19 29.49 18.12
C ALA A 98 -10.27 28.65 17.40
N ALA A 99 -11.55 28.91 17.69
CA ALA A 99 -12.64 28.24 17.00
C ALA A 99 -12.66 28.57 15.50
N LEU A 100 -12.49 29.84 15.12
CA LEU A 100 -12.45 30.28 13.73
C LEU A 100 -11.28 29.64 12.97
N LEU A 101 -10.10 29.59 13.59
CA LEU A 101 -8.94 28.88 13.04
C LEU A 101 -9.22 27.37 12.87
N GLY A 102 -9.88 26.75 13.86
CA GLY A 102 -10.33 25.35 13.78
C GLY A 102 -11.27 25.10 12.61
N VAL A 103 -12.26 25.98 12.39
CA VAL A 103 -13.21 25.85 11.28
C VAL A 103 -12.49 25.99 9.93
N ILE A 104 -11.63 27.01 9.77
CA ILE A 104 -10.88 27.22 8.51
C ILE A 104 -9.98 26.02 8.19
N THR A 105 -9.28 25.49 9.20
CA THR A 105 -8.39 24.34 9.03
C THR A 105 -9.17 23.07 8.66
N LEU A 106 -10.32 22.82 9.30
CA LEU A 106 -11.18 21.67 8.99
C LEU A 106 -11.82 21.76 7.60
N ILE A 107 -12.27 22.94 7.16
CA ILE A 107 -12.80 23.14 5.79
C ILE A 107 -11.72 22.85 4.75
N SER A 108 -10.50 23.38 4.98
CA SER A 108 -9.36 23.11 4.11
C SER A 108 -9.01 21.62 4.06
N MET A 109 -9.02 20.94 5.22
CA MET A 109 -8.78 19.51 5.32
C MET A 109 -9.86 18.68 4.61
N ALA A 110 -11.13 19.05 4.73
CA ALA A 110 -12.24 18.39 4.05
C ALA A 110 -12.10 18.52 2.52
N ASN A 111 -11.82 19.72 2.02
CA ASN A 111 -11.61 19.96 0.59
C ASN A 111 -10.42 19.15 0.05
N SER A 112 -9.28 19.18 0.76
CA SER A 112 -8.09 18.38 0.41
C SER A 112 -8.40 16.88 0.43
N GLY A 113 -9.18 16.41 1.41
CA GLY A 113 -9.58 15.02 1.56
C GLY A 113 -10.44 14.50 0.40
N VAL A 114 -11.43 15.28 -0.04
CA VAL A 114 -12.27 14.95 -1.20
C VAL A 114 -11.44 14.87 -2.49
N LEU A 115 -10.55 15.84 -2.71
CA LEU A 115 -9.65 15.87 -3.87
C LEU A 115 -8.65 14.71 -3.90
N ALA A 116 -8.16 14.26 -2.75
CA ALA A 116 -7.27 13.12 -2.66
C ALA A 116 -8.02 11.80 -2.83
N SER A 117 -9.15 11.63 -2.14
CA SER A 117 -9.91 10.38 -2.11
C SER A 117 -10.46 9.99 -3.50
N SER A 118 -10.97 10.97 -4.26
CA SER A 118 -11.52 10.76 -5.61
C SER A 118 -10.50 10.24 -6.63
N ARG A 119 -9.20 10.50 -6.42
CA ARG A 119 -8.14 10.04 -7.33
C ARG A 119 -7.84 8.55 -7.23
N PHE A 120 -8.12 7.90 -6.10
CA PHE A 120 -7.86 6.47 -5.93
C PHE A 120 -8.76 5.61 -6.85
N PRO A 121 -10.11 5.74 -6.85
CA PRO A 121 -10.96 5.04 -7.82
C PRO A 121 -10.62 5.37 -9.28
N PHE A 122 -10.27 6.62 -9.57
CA PHE A 122 -9.87 7.03 -10.92
C PHE A 122 -8.61 6.30 -11.40
N ALA A 123 -7.55 6.27 -10.59
CA ALA A 123 -6.31 5.56 -10.90
C ALA A 123 -6.56 4.04 -11.03
N MET A 124 -7.36 3.46 -10.13
CA MET A 124 -7.76 2.04 -10.21
C MET A 124 -8.55 1.73 -11.49
N ALA A 125 -9.42 2.63 -11.95
CA ALA A 125 -10.17 2.47 -13.20
C ALA A 125 -9.27 2.51 -14.43
N ARG A 126 -8.24 3.37 -14.43
CA ARG A 126 -7.22 3.40 -15.50
C ARG A 126 -6.42 2.09 -15.58
N ASP A 127 -6.19 1.46 -14.44
CA ASP A 127 -5.55 0.14 -14.34
C ASP A 127 -6.54 -1.03 -14.57
N LYS A 128 -7.78 -0.75 -15.02
CA LYS A 128 -8.85 -1.71 -15.31
C LYS A 128 -9.27 -2.55 -14.08
N LEU A 129 -9.11 -2.01 -12.87
CA LEU A 129 -9.55 -2.62 -11.61
C LEU A 129 -10.94 -2.14 -11.16
N MET A 130 -11.48 -1.13 -11.83
CA MET A 130 -12.79 -0.51 -11.57
C MET A 130 -13.53 -0.29 -12.91
N PRO A 131 -14.85 0.00 -12.89
CA PRO A 131 -15.62 0.29 -14.10
C PRO A 131 -15.00 1.41 -14.97
N GLU A 132 -14.99 1.21 -16.29
CA GLU A 132 -14.28 2.09 -17.23
C GLU A 132 -14.78 3.55 -17.21
N PHE A 133 -16.06 3.79 -16.93
CA PHE A 133 -16.61 5.15 -16.84
C PHE A 133 -15.92 6.00 -15.76
N MET A 134 -15.36 5.37 -14.72
CA MET A 134 -14.62 6.06 -13.65
C MET A 134 -13.23 6.55 -14.11
N SER A 135 -12.75 6.11 -15.26
CA SER A 135 -11.48 6.58 -15.86
C SER A 135 -11.65 7.84 -16.72
N ARG A 136 -12.88 8.31 -16.95
CA ARG A 136 -13.17 9.49 -17.77
C ARG A 136 -12.95 10.77 -16.98
N VAL A 137 -12.38 11.77 -17.65
CA VAL A 137 -12.21 13.13 -17.12
C VAL A 137 -13.13 14.11 -17.83
N HIS A 138 -13.54 15.16 -17.15
CA HIS A 138 -14.35 16.22 -17.73
C HIS A 138 -13.53 16.97 -18.81
N PRO A 139 -14.09 17.23 -20.00
CA PRO A 139 -13.35 17.82 -21.12
C PRO A 139 -12.74 19.19 -20.81
N ASN A 140 -13.47 20.05 -20.08
CA ASN A 140 -13.02 21.42 -19.79
C ASN A 140 -12.19 21.55 -18.51
N TYR A 141 -12.49 20.77 -17.48
CA TYR A 141 -11.88 20.90 -16.14
C TYR A 141 -10.79 19.85 -15.88
N LEU A 142 -10.69 18.84 -16.74
CA LEU A 142 -9.75 17.72 -16.62
C LEU A 142 -9.84 16.98 -15.28
N THR A 143 -11.01 17.02 -14.63
CA THR A 143 -11.29 16.38 -13.34
C THR A 143 -12.16 15.12 -13.49
N PRO A 144 -11.95 14.09 -12.66
CA PRO A 144 -12.69 12.83 -12.75
C PRO A 144 -14.05 12.92 -12.04
N THR A 145 -15.02 13.60 -12.66
CA THR A 145 -16.33 13.94 -12.07
C THR A 145 -17.10 12.74 -11.52
N ALA A 146 -17.12 11.61 -12.23
CA ALA A 146 -17.81 10.40 -11.79
C ALA A 146 -17.28 9.88 -10.45
N THR A 147 -15.96 9.90 -10.27
CA THR A 147 -15.32 9.46 -9.02
C THR A 147 -15.51 10.46 -7.89
N ILE A 148 -15.51 11.76 -8.21
CA ILE A 148 -15.81 12.83 -7.23
C ILE A 148 -17.23 12.65 -6.68
N ILE A 149 -18.23 12.52 -7.57
CA ILE A 149 -19.63 12.31 -7.17
C ILE A 149 -19.75 11.05 -6.31
N LEU A 150 -19.14 9.93 -6.72
CA LEU A 150 -19.14 8.69 -5.93
C LEU A 150 -18.56 8.91 -4.52
N THR A 151 -17.39 9.53 -4.42
CA THR A 151 -16.75 9.79 -3.12
C THR A 151 -17.56 10.73 -2.24
N CYS A 152 -18.11 11.80 -2.79
CA CYS A 152 -18.96 12.73 -2.06
C CYS A 152 -20.25 12.06 -1.58
N SER A 153 -20.89 11.24 -2.42
CA SER A 153 -22.08 10.49 -2.03
C SER A 153 -21.81 9.51 -0.90
N ILE A 154 -20.70 8.77 -0.96
CA ILE A 154 -20.29 7.86 0.13
C ILE A 154 -19.99 8.65 1.41
N MET A 155 -19.27 9.77 1.30
CA MET A 155 -18.98 10.64 2.46
C MET A 155 -20.25 11.20 3.08
N ALA A 156 -21.20 11.68 2.28
CA ALA A 156 -22.50 12.16 2.77
C ALA A 156 -23.24 11.05 3.52
N LEU A 157 -23.27 9.83 2.98
CA LEU A 157 -23.89 8.68 3.65
C LEU A 157 -23.20 8.40 4.99
N VAL A 158 -21.87 8.35 5.03
CA VAL A 158 -21.12 8.13 6.28
C VAL A 158 -21.42 9.22 7.32
N ILE A 159 -21.46 10.48 6.92
CA ILE A 159 -21.75 11.61 7.82
C ILE A 159 -23.19 11.57 8.34
N LEU A 160 -24.15 11.13 7.53
CA LEU A 160 -25.56 11.05 7.93
C LEU A 160 -25.84 9.90 8.92
N PHE A 161 -25.11 8.79 8.82
CA PHE A 161 -25.41 7.58 9.60
C PHE A 161 -24.43 7.28 10.74
N LEU A 162 -23.23 7.88 10.74
CA LEU A 162 -22.20 7.62 11.75
C LEU A 162 -21.84 8.87 12.53
N ASP A 163 -21.66 8.70 13.84
CA ASP A 163 -21.09 9.71 14.72
C ASP A 163 -19.56 9.84 14.53
N VAL A 164 -19.01 10.93 15.03
CA VAL A 164 -17.58 11.26 14.92
C VAL A 164 -16.70 10.15 15.53
N GLU A 165 -17.16 9.51 16.60
CA GLU A 165 -16.43 8.41 17.26
C GLU A 165 -16.32 7.18 16.33
N LYS A 166 -17.43 6.73 15.73
CA LYS A 166 -17.45 5.61 14.79
C LYS A 166 -16.65 5.92 13.54
N ILE A 167 -16.73 7.15 13.03
CA ILE A 167 -15.93 7.61 11.89
C ILE A 167 -14.43 7.50 12.22
N ALA A 168 -14.01 8.01 13.38
CA ALA A 168 -12.62 7.94 13.82
C ALA A 168 -12.15 6.48 14.00
N LYS A 169 -12.96 5.61 14.61
CA LYS A 169 -12.65 4.17 14.75
C LYS A 169 -12.49 3.49 13.38
N LEU A 170 -13.39 3.74 12.44
CA LEU A 170 -13.28 3.17 11.08
C LEU A 170 -12.03 3.67 10.36
N ALA A 171 -11.79 4.98 10.41
CA ALA A 171 -10.64 5.60 9.77
C ALA A 171 -9.31 5.07 10.34
N SER A 172 -9.20 4.94 11.67
CA SER A 172 -8.07 4.31 12.35
C SER A 172 -7.89 2.86 11.88
N ALA A 173 -8.97 2.06 11.88
CA ALA A 173 -8.90 0.66 11.49
C ALA A 173 -8.47 0.46 10.03
N PHE A 174 -8.99 1.24 9.07
CA PHE A 174 -8.56 1.17 7.67
C PHE A 174 -7.11 1.62 7.49
N THR A 175 -6.68 2.65 8.23
CA THR A 175 -5.29 3.10 8.18
C THR A 175 -4.34 2.03 8.74
N VAL A 176 -4.70 1.40 9.86
CA VAL A 176 -3.92 0.29 10.44
C VAL A 176 -3.85 -0.88 9.46
N MET A 177 -4.98 -1.29 8.87
CA MET A 177 -5.02 -2.38 7.89
C MET A 177 -4.16 -2.10 6.64
N MET A 178 -4.18 -0.84 6.18
CA MET A 178 -3.30 -0.39 5.10
C MET A 178 -1.81 -0.53 5.48
N PHE A 179 -1.42 -0.13 6.69
CA PHE A 179 -0.03 -0.28 7.14
C PHE A 179 0.38 -1.75 7.37
N ILE A 180 -0.53 -2.61 7.87
CA ILE A 180 -0.30 -4.06 7.94
C ILE A 180 0.00 -4.59 6.53
N SER A 181 -0.85 -4.23 5.57
CA SER A 181 -0.69 -4.64 4.16
C SER A 181 0.62 -4.11 3.56
N ALA A 182 1.00 -2.86 3.84
CA ALA A 182 2.26 -2.29 3.38
C ALA A 182 3.48 -3.02 3.95
N ASN A 183 3.47 -3.34 5.25
CA ASN A 183 4.55 -4.12 5.88
C ASN A 183 4.64 -5.53 5.28
N ALA A 184 3.50 -6.19 5.08
CA ALA A 184 3.44 -7.51 4.44
C ALA A 184 3.99 -7.45 3.00
N CYS A 185 3.61 -6.44 2.21
CA CYS A 185 4.13 -6.22 0.87
C CYS A 185 5.65 -6.06 0.84
N VAL A 186 6.24 -5.31 1.79
CA VAL A 186 7.70 -5.13 1.85
C VAL A 186 8.41 -6.45 2.14
N ILE A 187 7.90 -7.26 3.08
CA ILE A 187 8.46 -8.59 3.37
C ILE A 187 8.38 -9.44 2.10
N ILE A 188 7.21 -9.53 1.47
CA ILE A 188 7.02 -10.35 0.27
C ILE A 188 7.96 -9.92 -0.85
N LEU A 189 8.09 -8.63 -1.14
CA LEU A 189 8.97 -8.13 -2.19
C LEU A 189 10.45 -8.41 -1.93
N ARG A 190 10.89 -8.34 -0.67
CA ARG A 190 12.28 -8.62 -0.28
C ARG A 190 12.60 -10.11 -0.29
N GLU A 191 11.70 -10.95 0.21
CA GLU A 191 11.91 -12.40 0.26
C GLU A 191 11.73 -13.07 -1.11
N THR A 192 10.96 -12.48 -2.02
CA THR A 192 10.84 -12.97 -3.41
C THR A 192 11.97 -12.49 -4.32
N SER A 193 12.87 -11.62 -3.83
CA SER A 193 14.06 -11.13 -4.54
C SER A 193 13.80 -10.73 -5.99
N VAL A 194 12.72 -9.99 -6.22
CA VAL A 194 12.30 -9.61 -7.58
C VAL A 194 13.28 -8.60 -8.19
N GLN A 195 13.81 -8.88 -9.38
CA GLN A 195 14.89 -8.11 -10.01
C GLN A 195 14.59 -6.60 -10.18
N TRP A 196 13.35 -6.24 -10.48
CA TRP A 196 12.97 -4.82 -10.62
C TRP A 196 12.85 -4.10 -9.27
N TYR A 197 12.81 -4.83 -8.16
CA TYR A 197 12.70 -4.27 -6.82
C TYR A 197 14.10 -4.04 -6.22
N THR A 198 14.67 -2.88 -6.49
CA THR A 198 15.97 -2.45 -5.97
C THR A 198 15.82 -1.28 -5.00
N PRO A 199 15.43 -1.52 -3.73
CA PRO A 199 15.11 -0.45 -2.80
C PRO A 199 16.36 0.37 -2.44
N THR A 200 16.33 1.67 -2.71
CA THR A 200 17.40 2.60 -2.34
C THR A 200 17.47 2.82 -0.81
N TYR A 201 16.34 2.68 -0.12
CA TYR A 201 16.26 2.74 1.34
C TYR A 201 15.97 1.35 1.92
N ARG A 202 16.79 0.93 2.89
CA ARG A 202 16.58 -0.30 3.66
C ARG A 202 16.23 0.07 5.09
N ALA A 203 15.04 -0.35 5.53
CA ALA A 203 14.61 -0.18 6.90
C ALA A 203 15.61 -0.86 7.86
N PRO A 204 16.02 -0.19 8.94
CA PRO A 204 16.86 -0.82 9.96
C PRO A 204 16.12 -2.02 10.57
N LEU A 205 16.86 -2.99 11.12
CA LEU A 205 16.29 -4.14 11.84
C LEU A 205 15.25 -4.95 11.03
N TYR A 206 15.36 -4.99 9.71
CA TYR A 206 14.53 -5.90 8.89
C TYR A 206 14.85 -7.37 9.23
N PRO A 207 13.84 -8.27 9.33
CA PRO A 207 12.40 -8.07 9.17
C PRO A 207 11.63 -7.74 10.47
N PHE A 208 12.32 -7.56 11.61
CA PHE A 208 11.69 -7.39 12.92
C PHE A 208 10.75 -6.20 12.99
N ILE A 209 11.10 -5.05 12.39
CA ILE A 209 10.22 -3.86 12.38
C ILE A 209 8.92 -4.13 11.63
N GLN A 210 8.98 -4.84 10.51
CA GLN A 210 7.81 -5.16 9.69
C GLN A 210 6.91 -6.17 10.39
N ILE A 211 7.50 -7.20 10.99
CA ILE A 211 6.76 -8.18 11.80
C ILE A 211 6.10 -7.50 13.00
N PHE A 212 6.83 -6.62 13.70
CA PHE A 212 6.28 -5.82 14.78
C PHE A 212 5.09 -4.98 14.29
N GLY A 213 5.23 -4.25 13.18
CA GLY A 213 4.14 -3.44 12.63
C GLY A 213 2.90 -4.26 12.23
N ILE A 214 3.08 -5.49 11.76
CA ILE A 214 1.96 -6.41 11.47
C ILE A 214 1.29 -6.86 12.77
N LEU A 215 2.06 -7.39 13.72
CA LEU A 215 1.54 -7.91 14.99
C LEU A 215 0.90 -6.81 15.84
N SER A 216 1.56 -5.67 15.98
CA SER A 216 1.04 -4.51 16.70
C SER A 216 -0.19 -3.93 16.01
N GLY A 217 -0.21 -3.92 14.67
CA GLY A 217 -1.38 -3.51 13.90
C GLY A 217 -2.59 -4.40 14.19
N PHE A 218 -2.43 -5.72 14.15
CA PHE A 218 -3.50 -6.65 14.53
C PHE A 218 -3.95 -6.47 15.97
N ALA A 219 -3.01 -6.28 16.91
CA ALA A 219 -3.35 -5.99 18.30
C ALA A 219 -4.19 -4.71 18.42
N LEU A 220 -3.80 -3.61 17.75
CA LEU A 220 -4.57 -2.36 17.74
C LEU A 220 -5.98 -2.56 17.16
N LEU A 221 -6.12 -3.33 16.08
CA LEU A 221 -7.44 -3.64 15.50
C LEU A 221 -8.37 -4.32 16.49
N VAL A 222 -7.86 -5.20 17.36
CA VAL A 222 -8.65 -5.84 18.42
C VAL A 222 -9.11 -4.79 19.46
N PHE A 223 -8.25 -3.85 19.84
CA PHE A 223 -8.57 -2.79 20.80
C PHE A 223 -9.54 -1.71 20.29
N LEU A 224 -9.72 -1.62 18.96
CA LEU A 224 -10.71 -0.75 18.31
C LEU A 224 -12.16 -1.27 18.42
N GLY A 225 -12.33 -2.55 18.77
CA GLY A 225 -13.62 -3.21 18.95
C GLY A 225 -14.13 -3.95 17.71
N LEU A 226 -15.28 -4.62 17.84
CA LEU A 226 -15.83 -5.47 16.78
C LEU A 226 -16.35 -4.69 15.58
N PHE A 227 -16.86 -3.47 15.79
CA PHE A 227 -17.49 -2.69 14.71
C PHE A 227 -16.53 -2.39 13.53
N PRO A 228 -15.32 -1.83 13.74
CA PRO A 228 -14.39 -1.61 12.64
C PRO A 228 -13.86 -2.90 12.02
N PHE A 229 -13.72 -3.97 12.80
CA PHE A 229 -13.30 -5.28 12.30
C PHE A 229 -14.31 -5.85 11.28
N ILE A 230 -15.61 -5.79 11.61
CA ILE A 230 -16.68 -6.19 10.69
C ILE A 230 -16.65 -5.32 9.43
N ALA A 231 -16.47 -4.01 9.57
CA ALA A 231 -16.40 -3.10 8.43
C ALA A 231 -15.24 -3.43 7.47
N ILE A 232 -14.05 -3.79 8.01
CA ILE A 232 -12.91 -4.26 7.22
C ILE A 232 -13.29 -5.51 6.43
N LEU A 233 -13.95 -6.49 7.06
CA LEU A 233 -14.36 -7.72 6.38
C LEU A 233 -15.37 -7.45 5.26
N VAL A 234 -16.36 -6.60 5.52
CA VAL A 234 -17.37 -6.21 4.51
C VAL A 234 -16.72 -5.51 3.32
N ILE A 235 -15.87 -4.50 3.56
CA ILE A 235 -15.20 -3.77 2.48
C ILE A 235 -14.22 -4.66 1.71
N THR A 236 -13.51 -5.55 2.40
CA THR A 236 -12.65 -6.55 1.74
C THR A 236 -13.49 -7.46 0.85
N GLY A 237 -14.64 -7.93 1.33
CA GLY A 237 -15.59 -8.72 0.53
C GLY A 237 -16.07 -7.97 -0.72
N ILE A 238 -16.47 -6.70 -0.57
CA ILE A 238 -16.85 -5.84 -1.70
C ILE A 238 -15.67 -5.69 -2.69
N GLY A 239 -14.45 -5.47 -2.17
CA GLY A 239 -13.25 -5.37 -2.98
C GLY A 239 -12.95 -6.64 -3.78
N ILE A 240 -13.11 -7.82 -3.17
CA ILE A 240 -12.95 -9.13 -3.84
C ILE A 240 -13.99 -9.30 -4.95
N ILE A 241 -15.24 -8.91 -4.70
CA ILE A 241 -16.32 -8.95 -5.70
C ILE A 241 -15.95 -8.07 -6.89
N ILE A 242 -15.58 -6.81 -6.65
CA ILE A 242 -15.19 -5.87 -7.71
C ILE A 242 -13.97 -6.40 -8.48
N TYR A 243 -12.95 -6.90 -7.79
CA TYR A 243 -11.77 -7.50 -8.40
C TYR A 243 -12.14 -8.71 -9.29
N SER A 244 -13.11 -9.52 -8.88
CA SER A 244 -13.54 -10.68 -9.64
C SER A 244 -14.24 -10.30 -10.95
N PHE A 245 -15.07 -9.25 -10.94
CA PHE A 245 -15.77 -8.78 -12.14
C PHE A 245 -14.89 -8.00 -13.12
N TYR A 246 -14.04 -7.11 -12.61
CA TYR A 246 -13.24 -6.19 -13.44
C TYR A 246 -11.74 -6.56 -13.45
N GLY A 247 -11.17 -6.81 -12.27
CA GLY A 247 -9.72 -6.96 -12.06
C GLY A 247 -9.09 -8.24 -12.61
N ILE A 248 -9.86 -9.33 -12.80
CA ILE A 248 -9.33 -10.60 -13.34
C ILE A 248 -8.74 -10.44 -14.75
N LYS A 249 -9.28 -9.49 -15.53
CA LYS A 249 -8.89 -9.24 -16.94
C LYS A 249 -7.67 -8.31 -17.07
N THR A 250 -7.07 -7.90 -15.95
CA THR A 250 -5.92 -6.98 -15.96
C THR A 250 -4.62 -7.71 -16.33
N THR A 251 -3.77 -7.03 -17.10
CA THR A 251 -2.47 -7.57 -17.55
C THR A 251 -1.38 -7.43 -16.47
N ARG A 252 -1.56 -6.50 -15.52
CA ARG A 252 -0.67 -6.32 -14.37
C ARG A 252 -0.98 -7.37 -13.31
N THR A 253 -0.07 -8.33 -13.17
CA THR A 253 -0.15 -9.41 -12.18
C THR A 253 0.87 -9.19 -11.07
N GLY A 254 0.43 -9.34 -9.82
CA GLY A 254 1.29 -9.17 -8.64
C GLY A 254 2.35 -10.28 -8.52
N VAL A 255 3.40 -9.98 -7.77
CA VAL A 255 4.56 -10.87 -7.56
C VAL A 255 4.13 -12.24 -7.03
N LEU A 256 3.20 -12.28 -6.06
CA LEU A 256 2.63 -13.52 -5.50
C LEU A 256 1.97 -14.43 -6.54
N ARG A 257 1.39 -13.85 -7.61
CA ARG A 257 0.74 -14.60 -8.68
C ARG A 257 1.75 -15.07 -9.72
N ARG A 258 2.82 -14.30 -9.98
CA ARG A 258 3.87 -14.64 -10.96
C ARG A 258 4.89 -15.65 -10.45
N TYR A 259 5.32 -15.51 -9.20
CA TYR A 259 6.34 -16.35 -8.59
C TYR A 259 5.75 -17.44 -7.68
N GLY A 260 4.41 -17.50 -7.56
CA GLY A 260 3.67 -18.39 -6.68
C GLY A 260 3.77 -18.01 -5.19
N HIS A 261 3.01 -18.71 -4.34
CA HIS A 261 3.07 -18.55 -2.87
C HIS A 261 4.27 -19.27 -2.24
N ARG A 262 4.93 -20.13 -3.01
CA ARG A 262 5.96 -21.07 -2.54
C ARG A 262 7.29 -20.42 -2.14
N PRO A 263 7.81 -19.36 -2.80
CA PRO A 263 9.08 -18.74 -2.37
C PRO A 263 9.00 -18.18 -0.94
N ALA A 264 7.87 -17.56 -0.57
CA ALA A 264 7.65 -17.01 0.76
C ALA A 264 7.48 -18.11 1.84
N LEU A 265 6.85 -19.24 1.50
CA LEU A 265 6.67 -20.38 2.42
C LEU A 265 7.96 -21.18 2.63
N TYR A 266 8.82 -21.30 1.61
CA TYR A 266 10.02 -22.13 1.68
C TYR A 266 11.15 -21.52 2.53
N LEU A 267 11.14 -20.21 2.76
CA LEU A 267 12.15 -19.52 3.57
C LEU A 267 11.82 -19.49 5.08
N ILE A 268 10.55 -19.63 5.46
CA ILE A 268 10.16 -19.87 6.86
C ILE A 268 10.53 -21.31 7.26
N TYR A 269 10.56 -22.25 6.31
CA TYR A 269 10.94 -23.64 6.54
C TYR A 269 12.43 -23.87 6.27
N LYS A 270 13.26 -23.52 7.25
CA LYS A 270 14.69 -23.83 7.29
C LYS A 270 14.92 -25.34 7.22
N GLN A 271 15.21 -25.88 6.03
CA GLN A 271 16.01 -27.11 5.89
C GLN A 271 17.12 -26.92 4.85
N GLN A 272 18.22 -26.38 5.35
CA GLN A 272 19.48 -26.07 4.66
C GLN A 272 20.28 -27.32 4.24
N LYS A 273 19.66 -28.51 4.08
CA LYS A 273 20.39 -29.79 3.91
C LYS A 273 20.22 -30.50 2.56
N ASN A 274 19.32 -30.05 1.68
CA ASN A 274 19.07 -30.72 0.39
C ASN A 274 19.46 -29.94 -0.86
N TYR A 275 19.96 -28.69 -0.73
CA TYR A 275 20.31 -27.82 -1.87
C TYR A 275 21.40 -28.42 -2.76
N THR A 276 22.46 -28.99 -2.19
CA THR A 276 23.62 -29.49 -2.95
C THR A 276 23.30 -30.73 -3.79
N ARG A 277 22.43 -31.63 -3.28
CA ARG A 277 22.02 -32.85 -4.00
C ARG A 277 21.01 -32.56 -5.11
N LEU A 278 20.04 -31.67 -4.86
CA LEU A 278 19.05 -31.27 -5.86
C LEU A 278 19.68 -30.46 -6.99
N LYS A 279 20.61 -29.54 -6.68
CA LYS A 279 21.33 -28.75 -7.68
C LYS A 279 22.15 -29.64 -8.64
N ALA A 280 22.89 -30.62 -8.11
CA ALA A 280 23.68 -31.53 -8.94
C ALA A 280 22.82 -32.46 -9.83
N ALA A 281 21.67 -32.91 -9.32
CA ALA A 281 20.72 -33.72 -10.11
C ALA A 281 20.01 -32.87 -11.20
N PHE A 282 19.79 -31.60 -10.93
CA PHE A 282 19.09 -30.67 -11.82
C PHE A 282 20.00 -30.08 -12.91
N GLU A 283 21.25 -29.73 -12.58
CA GLU A 283 22.26 -29.31 -13.57
C GLU A 283 22.49 -30.38 -14.64
N ARG A 284 22.52 -31.67 -14.24
CA ARG A 284 22.60 -32.81 -15.18
C ARG A 284 21.38 -32.93 -16.10
N LYS A 285 20.17 -32.58 -15.63
CA LYS A 285 18.94 -32.66 -16.43
C LYS A 285 18.80 -31.49 -17.41
N ASN A 286 19.27 -30.30 -17.04
CA ASN A 286 19.16 -29.10 -17.86
C ASN A 286 20.28 -28.93 -18.90
N GLN A 287 21.51 -29.37 -18.64
CA GLN A 287 22.56 -29.38 -19.68
C GLN A 287 22.12 -30.21 -20.89
N ALA A 288 21.47 -31.37 -20.65
CA ALA A 288 20.92 -32.20 -21.71
C ALA A 288 19.72 -31.56 -22.45
N SER A 289 18.97 -30.64 -21.82
CA SER A 289 17.76 -30.01 -22.37
C SER A 289 18.00 -28.69 -23.13
N LEU A 290 19.08 -27.97 -22.80
CA LEU A 290 19.42 -26.70 -23.46
C LEU A 290 19.98 -26.93 -24.87
N GLU A 291 20.78 -27.98 -25.05
CA GLU A 291 21.31 -28.38 -26.36
C GLU A 291 20.21 -28.93 -27.29
N THR A 292 19.12 -29.51 -26.77
CA THR A 292 18.04 -30.11 -27.61
C THR A 292 17.00 -29.11 -28.13
N LYS A 293 16.97 -27.86 -27.63
CA LYS A 293 15.92 -26.87 -27.99
C LYS A 293 16.42 -25.69 -28.83
N LEU A 294 17.72 -25.54 -29.03
CA LEU A 294 18.26 -24.56 -29.97
C LEU A 294 18.13 -25.14 -31.39
N VAL A 295 17.44 -24.40 -32.25
CA VAL A 295 17.16 -24.80 -33.62
C VAL A 295 18.44 -24.53 -34.42
N SER A 296 19.23 -25.56 -34.68
CA SER A 296 20.54 -25.44 -35.33
C SER A 296 20.49 -24.85 -36.74
N ASP A 297 19.30 -24.83 -37.38
CA ASP A 297 19.06 -24.25 -38.70
C ASP A 297 18.40 -22.86 -38.67
N ALA A 298 18.25 -22.23 -37.50
CA ALA A 298 17.75 -20.86 -37.39
C ALA A 298 18.73 -19.88 -38.07
N GLY A 299 18.23 -18.99 -38.92
CA GLY A 299 19.06 -17.98 -39.57
C GLY A 299 19.28 -16.72 -38.73
N VAL A 300 18.30 -16.40 -37.86
CA VAL A 300 18.41 -15.31 -36.88
C VAL A 300 17.89 -15.79 -35.53
N VAL A 301 18.64 -15.46 -34.48
CA VAL A 301 18.27 -15.73 -33.08
C VAL A 301 18.00 -14.39 -32.39
N ILE A 302 16.78 -14.19 -31.89
CA ILE A 302 16.35 -12.97 -31.21
C ILE A 302 16.29 -13.25 -29.69
N PRO A 303 17.23 -12.73 -28.89
CA PRO A 303 17.13 -12.82 -27.44
C PRO A 303 16.09 -11.82 -26.91
N LEU A 304 15.14 -12.31 -26.12
CA LEU A 304 14.15 -11.51 -25.40
C LEU A 304 14.41 -11.67 -23.91
N PHE A 305 14.63 -10.59 -23.19
CA PHE A 305 14.89 -10.53 -21.76
C PHE A 305 13.62 -10.24 -20.93
N GLY A 306 12.48 -10.04 -21.60
CA GLY A 306 11.17 -9.87 -20.98
C GLY A 306 10.80 -8.42 -20.63
N ASN A 307 11.77 -7.50 -20.68
CA ASN A 307 11.63 -6.07 -20.37
C ASN A 307 11.51 -5.17 -21.61
N GLU A 308 11.44 -5.74 -22.81
CA GLU A 308 11.36 -5.00 -24.06
C GLU A 308 10.03 -4.24 -24.16
N LYS A 309 10.09 -3.00 -24.66
CA LYS A 309 8.89 -2.19 -24.95
C LYS A 309 8.01 -2.82 -26.03
N SER A 310 8.60 -3.40 -27.07
CA SER A 310 7.89 -4.09 -28.14
C SER A 310 8.68 -5.32 -28.59
N PRO A 311 8.47 -6.49 -27.95
CA PRO A 311 9.08 -7.74 -28.39
C PRO A 311 8.69 -8.11 -29.82
N ASP A 312 7.46 -7.77 -30.22
CA ASP A 312 6.93 -8.04 -31.57
C ASP A 312 7.74 -7.33 -32.66
N MET A 313 8.11 -6.07 -32.43
CA MET A 313 8.91 -5.29 -33.40
C MET A 313 10.31 -5.89 -33.57
N LEU A 314 10.91 -6.39 -32.49
CA LEU A 314 12.22 -7.06 -32.55
C LEU A 314 12.13 -8.38 -33.31
N ILE A 315 11.01 -9.10 -33.15
CA ILE A 315 10.74 -10.30 -33.94
C ILE A 315 10.59 -9.92 -35.41
N GLU A 316 9.73 -8.95 -35.75
CA GLU A 316 9.53 -8.49 -37.15
C GLU A 316 10.82 -8.02 -37.82
N ILE A 317 11.64 -7.24 -37.13
CA ILE A 317 12.97 -6.83 -37.63
C ILE A 317 13.85 -8.05 -37.87
N GLY A 318 13.86 -9.00 -36.91
CA GLY A 318 14.60 -10.24 -37.06
C GLY A 318 14.09 -11.11 -38.22
N THR A 319 12.78 -11.14 -38.48
CA THR A 319 12.20 -11.85 -39.63
C THR A 319 12.57 -11.17 -40.95
N ALA A 320 12.54 -9.83 -41.00
CA ALA A 320 12.85 -9.07 -42.21
C ALA A 320 14.32 -9.21 -42.64
N ILE A 321 15.23 -9.38 -41.67
CA ILE A 321 16.67 -9.56 -41.92
C ILE A 321 17.02 -11.04 -42.16
N ASN A 322 16.14 -11.98 -41.77
CA ASN A 322 16.44 -13.40 -41.88
C ASN A 322 16.23 -13.94 -43.31
N GLU A 323 17.30 -14.45 -43.91
CA GLU A 323 17.25 -15.09 -45.23
C GLU A 323 16.87 -16.59 -45.17
N LYS A 324 16.81 -17.18 -43.97
CA LYS A 324 16.44 -18.60 -43.79
C LYS A 324 14.95 -18.79 -43.47
N ALA A 325 14.44 -20.00 -43.69
CA ALA A 325 13.04 -20.34 -43.42
C ALA A 325 12.64 -20.31 -41.93
N LYS A 326 13.62 -20.35 -41.00
CA LYS A 326 13.36 -20.41 -39.56
C LYS A 326 14.06 -19.27 -38.81
N ILE A 327 13.32 -18.62 -37.94
CA ILE A 327 13.82 -17.71 -36.89
C ILE A 327 13.66 -18.39 -35.53
N GLN A 328 14.51 -18.03 -34.57
CA GLN A 328 14.35 -18.49 -33.18
C GLN A 328 14.31 -17.29 -32.23
N ALA A 329 13.20 -17.13 -31.52
CA ALA A 329 13.12 -16.21 -30.39
C ALA A 329 13.43 -16.96 -29.09
N VAL A 330 14.44 -16.50 -28.34
CA VAL A 330 14.84 -17.09 -27.06
C VAL A 330 14.44 -16.14 -25.95
N ASN A 331 13.42 -16.50 -25.18
CA ASN A 331 13.03 -15.74 -24.01
C ASN A 331 13.90 -16.14 -22.80
N ILE A 332 14.89 -15.31 -22.50
CA ILE A 332 15.79 -15.45 -21.36
C ILE A 332 15.08 -14.83 -20.16
N THR A 333 14.64 -15.69 -19.24
CA THR A 333 14.09 -15.24 -17.97
C THR A 333 15.17 -15.40 -16.92
N GLU A 334 15.71 -14.28 -16.44
CA GLU A 334 16.67 -14.29 -15.34
C GLU A 334 15.95 -14.67 -14.04
N VAL A 335 16.36 -15.79 -13.44
CA VAL A 335 15.80 -16.30 -12.19
C VAL A 335 16.77 -15.94 -11.07
N PRO A 336 16.32 -15.22 -10.02
CA PRO A 336 17.17 -14.98 -8.84
C PRO A 336 17.66 -16.29 -8.23
N ASP A 337 18.89 -16.34 -7.73
CA ASP A 337 19.50 -17.55 -7.13
C ASP A 337 18.66 -18.20 -6.01
N GLN A 338 17.77 -17.42 -5.40
CA GLN A 338 16.91 -17.80 -4.28
C GLN A 338 15.54 -18.34 -4.72
N THR A 339 15.22 -18.27 -6.01
CA THR A 339 13.94 -18.71 -6.58
C THR A 339 14.11 -20.05 -7.29
N TYR A 340 13.36 -21.07 -6.90
CA TYR A 340 13.38 -22.37 -7.56
C TYR A 340 12.95 -22.25 -9.03
N LEU A 341 13.69 -22.88 -9.96
CA LEU A 341 13.37 -22.83 -11.40
C LEU A 341 11.95 -23.31 -11.71
N ASP A 342 11.44 -24.28 -10.96
CA ASP A 342 10.09 -24.81 -11.13
C ASP A 342 8.99 -23.74 -10.93
N ALA A 343 9.28 -22.66 -10.20
CA ALA A 343 8.37 -21.53 -10.02
C ALA A 343 8.30 -20.58 -11.23
N VAL A 344 9.21 -20.73 -12.21
CA VAL A 344 9.34 -19.85 -13.39
C VAL A 344 9.17 -20.62 -14.70
N MET A 345 9.02 -21.95 -14.62
CA MET A 345 8.88 -22.84 -15.78
C MET A 345 7.47 -22.84 -16.41
N GLU A 346 6.46 -22.24 -15.78
CA GLU A 346 5.12 -22.13 -16.37
C GLU A 346 5.07 -21.05 -17.46
N GLU A 347 4.55 -21.43 -18.64
CA GLU A 347 4.41 -20.51 -19.78
C GLU A 347 3.37 -19.42 -19.48
N ASN A 348 3.83 -18.17 -19.40
CA ASN A 348 2.96 -17.00 -19.21
C ASN A 348 2.15 -16.71 -20.50
N PRO A 349 0.90 -16.23 -20.42
CA PRO A 349 0.13 -15.76 -21.58
C PRO A 349 0.90 -14.86 -22.57
N LYS A 350 1.85 -14.04 -22.08
CA LYS A 350 2.74 -13.23 -22.94
C LYS A 350 3.63 -14.10 -23.84
N ILE A 351 4.19 -15.19 -23.31
CA ILE A 351 5.03 -16.14 -24.06
C ILE A 351 4.16 -16.94 -25.04
N THR A 352 2.98 -17.37 -24.60
CA THR A 352 2.03 -18.09 -25.49
C THR A 352 1.56 -17.22 -26.65
N ALA A 353 1.38 -15.91 -26.44
CA ALA A 353 1.04 -14.97 -27.50
C ALA A 353 2.19 -14.80 -28.51
N LEU A 354 3.44 -14.70 -28.04
CA LEU A 354 4.62 -14.62 -28.90
C LEU A 354 4.82 -15.88 -29.74
N LYS A 355 4.55 -17.07 -29.18
CA LYS A 355 4.62 -18.35 -29.93
C LYS A 355 3.60 -18.50 -31.06
N ARG A 356 2.51 -17.73 -31.04
CA ARG A 356 1.45 -17.80 -32.07
C ARG A 356 1.78 -16.95 -33.30
N LYS A 357 2.75 -16.05 -33.19
CA LYS A 357 3.27 -15.22 -34.28
C LYS A 357 4.51 -15.89 -34.85
#